data_AF-A0A2K9L972-F1
#
_entry.id   AF-A0A2K9L972-F1
#
_cell.length_a   1.000
_cell.length_b   1.000
_cell.length_c   1.000
_cell.angle_alpha   90.00
_cell.angle_beta   90.00
_cell.angle_gamma   90.00
#
_symmetry.space_group_name_H-M   'P 1'
#
loop_
_entity.id
_entity.type
_entity.pdbx_description
1 polymer ?
#
loop_
_entity_poly.entity_id
_entity_poly.type
_entity_poly.pdbx_seq_one_letter_code
_entity_poly.pdbx_strand_id
1 'polypeptide(L)'
;MKKISTFSAGLALSAVIGLAVPAAHADAALRSVEQLKFALRTHAPCCVIDARSAAQRAAQPLAEALVWREDLRIEPTASVVVVVVADNDVRALEVAQQLAQAHPGKAIWAVEGGVQAWSSVLAAETADPPGGRALQFVIPRNTCESGSPLQHLRTAPQ
;
A
#
# COMPACT_ATOMS: atom_id res chain seq x y z
N MET A 1 -15.94 79.17 15.79
CA MET A 1 -15.09 78.16 16.45
C MET A 1 -15.73 76.78 16.25
N LYS A 2 -15.00 75.84 15.62
CA LYS A 2 -14.96 74.36 15.83
C LYS A 2 -16.23 73.68 16.44
N LYS A 3 -16.84 72.62 15.87
CA LYS A 3 -16.27 71.35 15.36
C LYS A 3 -17.21 70.59 14.38
N ILE A 4 -16.55 69.82 13.51
CA ILE A 4 -16.99 68.78 12.56
C ILE A 4 -17.23 67.45 13.32
N SER A 5 -18.21 66.62 12.92
CA SER A 5 -17.95 65.20 12.59
C SER A 5 -19.17 64.47 12.04
N THR A 6 -19.00 64.03 10.80
CA THR A 6 -19.70 63.00 10.03
C THR A 6 -19.59 61.62 10.70
N PHE A 7 -20.60 60.76 10.54
CA PHE A 7 -20.45 59.32 10.72
C PHE A 7 -20.98 58.60 9.47
N SER A 8 -20.05 58.18 8.62
CA SER A 8 -20.29 57.30 7.48
C SER A 8 -20.39 55.86 7.98
N ALA A 9 -21.52 55.20 7.71
CA ALA A 9 -21.68 53.77 7.95
C ALA A 9 -20.90 52.98 6.89
N GLY A 10 -19.78 52.39 7.29
CA GLY A 10 -19.00 51.48 6.45
C GLY A 10 -19.58 50.07 6.49
N LEU A 11 -20.02 49.57 5.34
CA LEU A 11 -20.27 48.14 5.11
C LEU A 11 -18.91 47.44 4.91
N ALA A 12 -18.46 46.65 5.88
CA ALA A 12 -17.29 45.79 5.74
C ALA A 12 -17.70 44.44 5.15
N LEU A 13 -17.30 44.19 3.90
CA LEU A 13 -17.48 42.92 3.21
C LEU A 13 -16.30 42.00 3.56
N SER A 14 -16.47 41.11 4.54
CA SER A 14 -15.44 40.12 4.89
C SER A 14 -15.41 38.98 3.86
N ALA A 15 -14.44 39.03 2.95
CA ALA A 15 -14.11 37.92 2.06
C ALA A 15 -13.39 36.81 2.86
N VAL A 16 -14.07 35.70 3.12
CA VAL A 16 -13.47 34.50 3.71
C VAL A 16 -12.77 33.75 2.58
N ILE A 17 -11.44 33.89 2.49
CA ILE A 17 -10.59 33.11 1.58
C ILE A 17 -10.42 31.72 2.20
N GLY A 18 -11.16 30.74 1.69
CA GLY A 18 -10.99 29.33 2.05
C GLY A 18 -9.63 28.83 1.57
N LEU A 19 -8.74 28.54 2.52
CA LEU A 19 -7.50 27.81 2.26
C LEU A 19 -7.86 26.38 1.85
N ALA A 20 -7.86 26.10 0.54
CA ALA A 20 -7.88 24.75 0.02
C ALA A 20 -6.56 24.07 0.42
N VAL A 21 -6.62 23.22 1.44
CA VAL A 21 -5.49 22.33 1.78
C VAL A 21 -5.35 21.35 0.61
N PRO A 22 -4.20 21.29 -0.09
CA PRO A 22 -4.00 20.26 -1.10
C PRO A 22 -4.07 18.91 -0.39
N ALA A 23 -5.05 18.09 -0.77
CA ALA A 23 -5.06 16.70 -0.37
C ALA A 23 -3.74 16.10 -0.88
N ALA A 24 -2.91 15.56 0.01
CA ALA A 24 -1.74 14.79 -0.38
C ALA A 24 -2.23 13.54 -1.12
N HIS A 25 -2.33 13.64 -2.44
CA HIS A 25 -2.68 12.51 -3.28
C HIS A 25 -1.53 11.52 -3.20
N ALA A 26 -1.82 10.31 -2.72
CA ALA A 26 -0.87 9.20 -2.79
C ALA A 26 -0.60 8.93 -4.27
N ASP A 27 0.54 9.44 -4.74
CA ASP A 27 0.95 9.36 -6.13
C ASP A 27 1.44 7.94 -6.43
N ALA A 28 1.23 7.49 -7.66
CA ALA A 28 1.73 6.20 -8.11
C ALA A 28 3.27 6.20 -7.98
N ALA A 29 3.83 5.19 -7.33
CA ALA A 29 5.27 5.14 -7.06
C ALA A 29 5.89 3.85 -7.60
N LEU A 30 7.01 3.98 -8.31
CA LEU A 30 7.87 2.86 -8.62
C LEU A 30 8.61 2.42 -7.35
N ARG A 31 8.61 1.11 -7.06
CA ARG A 31 9.20 0.53 -5.85
C ARG A 31 10.17 -0.59 -6.19
N SER A 32 11.34 -0.52 -5.57
CA SER A 32 12.34 -1.59 -5.62
C SER A 32 11.89 -2.81 -4.82
N VAL A 33 12.56 -3.94 -5.02
CA VAL A 33 12.33 -5.19 -4.28
C VAL A 33 12.42 -4.97 -2.77
N GLU A 34 13.41 -4.21 -2.29
CA GLU A 34 13.64 -3.94 -0.87
C GLU A 34 12.52 -3.09 -0.29
N GLN A 35 12.07 -2.08 -1.03
CA GLN A 35 10.98 -1.22 -0.61
C GLN A 35 9.66 -1.98 -0.53
N LEU A 36 9.38 -2.85 -1.50
CA LEU A 36 8.20 -3.72 -1.51
C LEU A 36 8.26 -4.73 -0.35
N LYS A 37 9.39 -5.42 -0.17
CA LYS A 37 9.57 -6.34 0.96
C LYS A 37 9.38 -5.67 2.30
N PHE A 38 9.87 -4.45 2.46
CA PHE A 38 9.68 -3.71 3.71
C PHE A 38 8.20 -3.33 3.92
N ALA A 39 7.57 -2.78 2.89
CA ALA A 39 6.25 -2.21 3.01
C ALA A 39 5.12 -3.26 3.11
N LEU A 40 5.31 -4.44 2.52
CA LEU A 40 4.30 -5.52 2.55
C LEU A 40 4.35 -6.40 3.81
N ARG A 41 5.38 -6.26 4.66
CA ARG A 41 5.47 -6.99 5.96
C ARG A 41 4.25 -6.76 6.86
N THR A 42 3.71 -5.54 6.85
CA THR A 42 2.60 -5.15 7.72
C THR A 42 1.24 -5.34 7.05
N HIS A 43 1.16 -5.16 5.74
CA HIS A 43 -0.07 -5.24 4.97
C HIS A 43 0.17 -5.93 3.62
N ALA A 44 -0.42 -7.11 3.43
CA ALA A 44 -0.47 -7.77 2.13
C ALA A 44 -1.19 -6.86 1.11
N PRO A 45 -0.84 -6.90 -0.19
CA PRO A 45 -1.53 -6.11 -1.19
C PRO A 45 -2.98 -6.60 -1.37
N CYS A 46 -3.89 -5.70 -1.76
CA CYS A 46 -5.30 -6.04 -1.96
C CYS A 46 -5.48 -6.79 -3.29
N CYS A 47 -4.66 -6.44 -4.27
CA CYS A 47 -4.58 -7.10 -5.55
C CYS A 47 -3.23 -6.80 -6.20
N VAL A 48 -2.81 -7.77 -7.02
CA VAL A 48 -1.69 -7.62 -7.95
C VAL A 48 -2.29 -7.47 -9.34
N ILE A 49 -1.88 -6.45 -10.08
CA ILE A 49 -2.29 -6.17 -11.44
C ILE A 49 -1.17 -6.60 -12.38
N ASP A 50 -1.47 -7.55 -13.26
CA ASP A 50 -0.56 -8.03 -14.29
C ASP A 50 -0.79 -7.26 -15.60
N ALA A 51 0.05 -6.25 -15.81
CA ALA A 51 0.08 -5.40 -16.99
C ALA A 51 1.08 -5.86 -18.06
N ARG A 52 1.66 -7.06 -17.91
CA ARG A 52 2.56 -7.67 -18.91
C ARG A 52 1.83 -8.03 -20.19
N SER A 53 2.55 -8.20 -21.28
CA SER A 53 2.01 -8.71 -22.55
C SER A 53 1.43 -10.13 -22.40
N ALA A 54 0.47 -10.48 -23.26
CA ALA A 54 -0.17 -11.81 -23.21
C ALA A 54 0.84 -12.96 -23.32
N ALA A 55 1.90 -12.79 -24.12
CA ALA A 55 2.98 -13.77 -24.25
C ALA A 55 3.73 -13.97 -22.93
N GLN A 56 4.09 -12.89 -22.23
CA GLN A 56 4.78 -12.96 -20.94
C GLN A 56 3.89 -13.56 -19.84
N ARG A 57 2.59 -13.24 -19.85
CA ARG A 57 1.62 -13.85 -18.92
C ARG A 57 1.45 -15.35 -19.15
N ALA A 58 1.45 -15.79 -20.41
CA ALA A 58 1.36 -17.21 -20.75
C ALA A 58 2.64 -17.97 -20.39
N ALA A 59 3.81 -17.35 -20.60
CA ALA A 59 5.11 -17.97 -20.30
C ALA A 59 5.35 -18.12 -18.79
N GLN A 60 4.98 -17.12 -17.99
CA GLN A 60 5.13 -17.14 -16.54
C GLN A 60 3.88 -16.55 -15.88
N PRO A 61 2.83 -17.36 -15.62
CA PRO A 61 1.62 -16.88 -14.97
C PRO A 61 1.89 -16.40 -13.55
N LEU A 62 1.28 -15.27 -13.16
CA LEU A 62 1.24 -14.81 -11.78
C LEU A 62 -0.07 -15.30 -11.15
N ALA A 63 0.03 -16.18 -10.15
CA ALA A 63 -1.12 -16.66 -9.42
C ALA A 63 -1.86 -15.48 -8.77
N GLU A 64 -3.20 -15.51 -8.83
CA GLU A 64 -4.09 -14.52 -8.21
C GLU A 64 -3.94 -13.08 -8.71
N ALA A 65 -3.13 -12.83 -9.75
CA ALA A 65 -3.02 -11.52 -10.37
C ALA A 65 -4.19 -11.24 -11.32
N LEU A 66 -4.71 -10.02 -11.25
CA LEU A 66 -5.74 -9.52 -12.16
C LEU A 66 -5.07 -9.00 -13.43
N VAL A 67 -5.53 -9.46 -14.59
CA VAL A 67 -5.00 -8.97 -15.87
C VAL A 67 -5.44 -7.52 -16.09
N TRP A 68 -4.47 -6.65 -16.37
CA TRP A 68 -4.75 -5.25 -16.71
C TRP A 68 -5.61 -5.13 -17.97
N ARG A 69 -6.63 -4.27 -17.88
CA ARG A 69 -7.49 -3.81 -18.97
C ARG A 69 -8.04 -2.45 -18.58
N GLU A 70 -8.32 -1.58 -19.55
CA GLU A 70 -8.76 -0.19 -19.28
C GLU A 70 -10.10 -0.14 -18.51
N ASP A 71 -10.95 -1.14 -18.68
CA ASP A 71 -12.22 -1.29 -17.97
C ASP A 71 -12.11 -2.11 -16.66
N LEU A 72 -10.89 -2.39 -16.20
CA LEU A 72 -10.68 -3.17 -14.98
C LEU A 72 -11.27 -2.42 -13.78
N ARG A 73 -12.21 -3.06 -13.09
CA ARG A 73 -12.81 -2.52 -11.88
C ARG A 73 -12.18 -3.20 -10.66
N ILE A 74 -11.55 -2.40 -9.82
CA ILE A 74 -11.04 -2.81 -8.51
C ILE A 74 -11.64 -1.92 -7.43
N GLU A 75 -11.72 -2.43 -6.20
CA GLU A 75 -12.16 -1.67 -5.04
C GLU A 75 -11.06 -1.65 -3.97
N PRO A 76 -10.07 -0.75 -4.08
CA PRO A 76 -8.97 -0.69 -3.12
C PRO A 76 -9.48 -0.15 -1.78
N THR A 77 -9.40 -0.96 -0.73
CA THR A 77 -9.66 -0.48 0.64
C THR A 77 -8.57 0.52 1.06
N ALA A 78 -8.88 1.46 1.96
CA ALA A 78 -8.00 2.60 2.25
C ALA A 78 -6.63 2.21 2.85
N SER A 79 -6.53 1.04 3.47
CA SER A 79 -5.33 0.58 4.18
C SER A 79 -4.45 -0.37 3.37
N VAL A 80 -4.86 -0.73 2.16
CA VAL A 80 -4.27 -1.86 1.43
C VAL A 80 -3.77 -1.40 0.05
N VAL A 81 -2.60 -1.91 -0.33
CA VAL A 81 -1.82 -1.48 -1.48
C VAL A 81 -2.28 -2.21 -2.75
N VAL A 82 -2.32 -1.52 -3.89
CA VAL A 82 -2.40 -2.15 -5.22
C VAL A 82 -0.99 -2.25 -5.81
N VAL A 83 -0.60 -3.43 -6.27
CA VAL A 83 0.73 -3.66 -6.87
C VAL A 83 0.59 -3.90 -8.36
N VAL A 84 1.41 -3.25 -9.19
CA VAL A 84 1.38 -3.35 -10.65
C VAL A 84 2.68 -3.95 -11.16
N VAL A 85 2.59 -5.07 -11.89
CA VAL A 85 3.71 -5.75 -12.54
C VAL A 85 3.57 -5.62 -14.05
N ALA A 86 4.61 -5.17 -14.75
CA ALA A 86 4.61 -5.06 -16.20
C ALA A 86 5.91 -5.57 -16.83
N ASP A 87 5.97 -5.53 -18.17
CA ASP A 87 7.14 -5.98 -18.95
C ASP A 87 8.37 -5.09 -18.74
N ASN A 88 8.15 -3.83 -18.36
CA ASN A 88 9.18 -2.86 -18.01
C ASN A 88 8.64 -1.81 -17.03
N ASP A 89 9.55 -1.07 -16.40
CA ASP A 89 9.22 -0.12 -15.33
C ASP A 89 8.36 1.06 -15.82
N VAL A 90 8.60 1.52 -17.05
CA VAL A 90 7.82 2.60 -17.67
C VAL A 90 6.36 2.17 -17.77
N ARG A 91 6.11 0.97 -18.30
CA ARG A 91 4.74 0.45 -18.43
C ARG A 91 4.09 0.20 -17.08
N ALA A 92 4.84 -0.29 -16.09
CA ALA A 92 4.32 -0.51 -14.75
C ALA A 92 3.88 0.81 -14.12
N LEU A 93 4.69 1.87 -14.26
CA LEU A 93 4.39 3.19 -13.73
C LEU A 93 3.21 3.85 -14.47
N GLU A 94 3.13 3.75 -15.79
CA GLU A 94 1.99 4.24 -16.57
C GLU A 94 0.66 3.65 -16.08
N VAL A 95 0.59 2.33 -15.90
CA VAL A 95 -0.63 1.66 -15.43
C VAL A 95 -0.92 2.03 -13.97
N ALA A 96 0.10 2.12 -13.13
CA ALA A 96 -0.06 2.56 -11.75
C ALA A 96 -0.62 4.00 -11.67
N GLN A 97 -0.16 4.91 -12.54
CA GLN A 97 -0.67 6.29 -12.62
C GLN A 97 -2.14 6.32 -13.07
N GLN A 98 -2.53 5.53 -14.06
CA GLN A 98 -3.93 5.43 -14.50
C GLN A 98 -4.83 4.95 -13.36
N LEU A 99 -4.40 3.93 -12.62
CA LEU A 99 -5.12 3.45 -11.45
C LEU A 99 -5.16 4.50 -10.32
N ALA A 100 -4.09 5.26 -10.11
CA ALA A 100 -4.05 6.29 -9.07
C ALA A 100 -5.01 7.46 -9.38
N GLN A 101 -5.17 7.80 -10.66
CA GLN A 101 -6.17 8.76 -11.12
C GLN A 101 -7.60 8.23 -10.90
N ALA A 102 -7.84 6.95 -11.17
CA ALA A 102 -9.14 6.31 -10.96
C ALA A 102 -9.49 6.11 -9.47
N HIS A 103 -8.48 6.01 -8.62
CA HIS A 103 -8.63 5.77 -7.18
C HIS A 103 -7.84 6.77 -6.33
N PRO A 104 -8.27 8.04 -6.26
CA PRO A 104 -7.57 9.07 -5.50
C PRO A 104 -7.41 8.70 -4.03
N GLY A 105 -6.20 8.92 -3.49
CA GLY A 105 -5.88 8.67 -2.08
C GLY A 105 -5.60 7.20 -1.74
N LYS A 106 -5.50 6.32 -2.73
CA LYS A 106 -5.08 4.92 -2.54
C LYS A 106 -3.60 4.75 -2.84
N ALA A 107 -2.94 3.86 -2.11
CA ALA A 107 -1.54 3.53 -2.36
C ALA A 107 -1.43 2.55 -3.54
N ILE A 108 -0.83 3.00 -4.64
CA ILE A 108 -0.62 2.18 -5.84
C ILE A 108 0.87 2.17 -6.18
N TRP A 109 1.46 0.98 -6.24
CA TRP A 109 2.89 0.80 -6.43
C TRP A 109 3.17 0.02 -7.70
N ALA A 110 4.05 0.55 -8.54
CA ALA A 110 4.63 -0.15 -9.67
C ALA A 110 5.87 -0.94 -9.21
N VAL A 111 6.03 -2.16 -9.70
CA VAL A 111 7.19 -3.01 -9.37
C VAL A 111 8.33 -2.72 -10.33
N GLU A 112 9.43 -2.20 -9.79
CA GLU A 112 10.71 -2.08 -10.50
C GLU A 112 11.29 -3.47 -10.79
N GLY A 113 11.71 -3.73 -12.02
CA GLY A 113 12.26 -5.03 -12.44
C GLY A 113 11.20 -6.10 -12.73
N GLY A 114 9.91 -5.73 -12.75
CA GLY A 114 8.82 -6.57 -13.26
C GLY A 114 8.63 -7.91 -12.53
N VAL A 115 8.36 -8.96 -13.30
CA VAL A 115 7.96 -10.28 -12.74
C VAL A 115 9.05 -10.94 -11.89
N GLN A 116 10.32 -10.77 -12.23
CA GLN A 116 11.42 -11.37 -11.47
C GLN A 116 11.55 -10.72 -10.09
N ALA A 117 11.47 -9.39 -10.05
CA ALA A 117 11.44 -8.63 -8.81
C ALA A 117 10.23 -9.03 -7.95
N TRP A 118 9.04 -9.10 -8.54
CA TRP A 118 7.83 -9.53 -7.83
C TRP A 118 7.95 -10.95 -7.27
N SER A 119 8.52 -11.88 -8.03
CA SER A 119 8.77 -13.25 -7.57
C SER A 119 9.73 -13.30 -6.37
N SER A 120 10.74 -12.42 -6.33
CA SER A 120 11.66 -12.29 -5.18
C SER A 120 10.97 -11.72 -3.94
N VAL A 121 9.99 -10.82 -4.11
CA VAL A 121 9.15 -10.32 -3.00
C VAL A 121 8.32 -11.47 -2.43
N LEU A 122 7.60 -12.21 -3.28
CA LEU A 122 6.79 -13.35 -2.85
C LEU A 122 7.60 -14.45 -2.15
N ALA A 123 8.77 -14.79 -2.70
CA ALA A 123 9.66 -15.78 -2.10
C ALA A 123 10.08 -15.37 -0.67
N ALA A 124 10.34 -14.08 -0.45
CA ALA A 124 10.70 -13.58 0.88
C ALA A 124 9.52 -13.64 1.87
N GLU A 125 8.29 -13.37 1.43
CA GLU A 125 7.10 -13.54 2.29
C GLU A 125 6.89 -15.00 2.71
N THR A 126 7.19 -15.96 1.82
CA THR A 126 7.09 -17.39 2.15
C THR A 126 8.25 -17.92 2.99
N ALA A 127 9.39 -17.23 2.98
CA ALA A 127 10.60 -17.64 3.69
C ALA A 127 10.63 -17.16 5.16
N ASP A 128 9.74 -16.26 5.56
CA ASP A 128 9.60 -15.90 6.97
C ASP A 128 9.14 -17.15 7.76
N PRO A 129 9.88 -17.56 8.82
CA PRO A 129 9.55 -18.77 9.56
C PRO A 129 8.15 -18.66 10.20
N PRO A 130 7.42 -19.78 10.37
CA PRO A 130 6.16 -19.79 11.09
C PRO A 130 6.40 -19.34 12.54
N GLY A 131 6.20 -18.05 12.79
CA GLY A 131 6.59 -17.38 14.04
C GLY A 131 6.95 -15.89 13.89
N GLY A 132 7.13 -15.39 12.65
CA GLY A 132 7.44 -13.98 12.38
C GLY A 132 6.28 -12.98 12.52
N ARG A 133 5.05 -13.47 12.67
CA ARG A 133 3.93 -12.66 13.19
C ARG A 133 3.80 -13.03 14.65
N ALA A 134 3.73 -12.05 15.55
CA ALA A 134 3.47 -12.27 16.97
C ALA A 134 2.25 -13.18 17.10
N LEU A 135 2.48 -14.49 17.25
CA LEU A 135 1.46 -15.47 17.51
C LEU A 135 0.84 -14.99 18.80
N GLN A 136 -0.45 -14.68 18.77
CA GLN A 136 -1.23 -14.39 19.96
C GLN A 136 -1.08 -15.62 20.85
N PHE A 137 -0.14 -15.58 21.79
CA PHE A 137 0.08 -16.64 22.75
C PHE A 137 -1.09 -16.57 23.73
N VAL A 138 -2.19 -17.23 23.36
CA VAL A 138 -3.34 -17.40 24.24
C VAL A 138 -2.92 -18.45 25.27
N ILE A 139 -2.52 -17.98 26.45
CA ILE A 139 -2.37 -18.81 27.63
C ILE A 139 -3.78 -19.29 28.01
N PRO A 140 -4.10 -20.60 27.90
CA PRO A 140 -5.39 -21.12 28.34
C PRO A 140 -5.60 -20.80 29.82
N ARG A 141 -6.85 -20.54 30.25
CA ARG A 141 -7.17 -20.17 31.66
C ARG A 141 -6.71 -21.19 32.73
N ASN A 142 -6.19 -22.36 32.33
CA ASN A 142 -5.81 -23.47 33.21
C ASN A 142 -4.28 -23.64 33.37
N THR A 143 -3.42 -22.71 32.94
CA THR A 143 -1.95 -22.86 33.08
C THR A 143 -1.41 -22.60 34.50
N CYS A 144 -2.27 -22.50 35.52
CA CYS A 144 -1.84 -22.42 36.91
C CYS A 144 -1.50 -23.78 37.52
N GLU A 145 -1.63 -24.87 36.76
CA GLU A 145 -1.12 -26.18 37.18
C GLU A 145 0.41 -26.18 37.08
N SER A 146 1.06 -26.27 38.24
CA SER A 146 2.52 -26.41 38.35
C SER A 146 2.96 -27.70 37.66
N GLY A 147 3.54 -27.58 36.47
CA GLY A 147 4.06 -28.70 35.69
C GLY A 147 5.24 -28.26 34.83
N SER A 148 6.00 -29.24 34.34
CA SER A 148 7.11 -28.98 33.41
C SER A 148 6.55 -28.33 32.13
N PRO A 149 7.21 -27.29 31.59
CA PRO A 149 6.72 -26.61 30.39
C PRO A 149 6.64 -27.58 29.21
N LEU A 150 5.54 -27.53 28.46
CA LEU A 150 5.33 -28.35 27.26
C LEU A 150 6.38 -28.10 26.16
N GLN A 151 7.06 -26.96 26.20
CA GLN A 151 8.07 -26.59 25.22
C GLN A 151 9.28 -25.94 25.89
N HIS A 152 10.46 -26.52 25.63
CA HIS A 152 11.74 -25.89 25.94
C HIS A 152 12.20 -25.11 24.71
N LEU A 153 12.06 -23.78 24.75
CA LEU A 153 12.58 -22.91 23.70
C LEU A 153 14.12 -22.88 23.80
N ARG A 154 14.78 -23.36 22.76
CA ARG A 154 16.25 -23.32 22.63
C ARG A 154 16.66 -21.95 22.11
N THR A 155 17.58 -21.29 22.80
CA THR A 155 18.09 -19.95 22.42
C THR A 155 19.45 -19.99 21.71
N ALA A 156 19.98 -21.17 21.37
CA ALA A 156 21.22 -21.30 20.60
C ALA A 156 21.18 -22.51 19.63
N PRO A 157 21.76 -22.38 18.41
CA PRO A 157 21.90 -23.47 17.45
C PRO A 157 23.03 -24.45 17.86
N GLN A 158 22.90 -25.73 17.46
CA GLN A 158 23.96 -26.75 17.54
C GLN A 158 24.78 -26.80 16.26
#